data_AF-A0A9X3S542-F1
#
_entry.id   AF-A0A9X3S542-F1
#
_cell.length_a   1.000
_cell.length_b   1.000
_cell.length_c   1.000
_cell.angle_alpha   90.00
_cell.angle_beta   90.00
_cell.angle_gamma   90.00
#
_symmetry.space_group_name_H-M   'P 1'
#
loop_
_entity.id
_entity.type
_entity.pdbx_description
1 polymer ?
#
loop_
_entity_poly.entity_id
_entity_poly.type
_entity_poly.pdbx_seq_one_letter_code
_entity_poly.pdbx_strand_id
1 'polypeptide(L)' 'MPPEPLERLIERLERAAVTLRAGELPADRAAALVEECARLAIEAGAELDRQVRAADAEPVPAGQLALGS' A
#
# COMPACT_ATOMS: atom_id res chain seq x y z
N MET A 1 1.20 -15.35 -10.24
CA MET A 1 0.34 -14.18 -10.51
C MET A 1 1.17 -12.92 -10.31
N PRO A 2 0.91 -11.82 -11.04
CA PRO A 2 1.56 -10.55 -10.72
C PRO A 2 1.19 -10.13 -9.27
N PRO A 3 2.11 -9.48 -8.53
CA PRO A 3 1.86 -9.01 -7.17
C PRO A 3 0.70 -8.02 -7.14
N GLU A 4 -0.03 -7.95 -6.03
CA GLU A 4 -1.19 -7.08 -5.90
C GLU A 4 -0.81 -5.58 -5.98
N PRO A 5 -1.74 -4.67 -6.32
CA PRO A 5 -1.44 -3.25 -6.44
C PRO A 5 -0.77 -2.65 -5.19
N LEU A 6 -1.22 -3.04 -3.99
CA LEU A 6 -0.65 -2.59 -2.73
C LEU A 6 0.76 -3.15 -2.50
N GLU A 7 0.98 -4.44 -2.75
CA GLU A 7 2.30 -5.07 -2.64
C GLU A 7 3.33 -4.39 -3.53
N ARG A 8 2.97 -4.05 -4.77
CA ARG A 8 3.86 -3.32 -5.69
C ARG A 8 4.24 -1.93 -5.17
N LEU A 9 3.32 -1.24 -4.50
CA LEU A 9 3.59 0.08 -3.91
C LEU A 9 4.54 -0.06 -2.72
N ILE A 10 4.34 -1.08 -1.89
CA ILE A 10 5.22 -1.41 -0.76
C ILE A 10 6.62 -1.77 -1.25
N GLU A 11 6.77 -2.67 -2.22
CA GLU A 11 8.07 -3.06 -2.78
C GLU A 11 8.85 -1.87 -3.37
N ARG A 12 8.15 -0.91 -3.98
CA ARG A 12 8.78 0.31 -4.49
C ARG A 12 9.22 1.23 -3.35
N LEU A 13 8.39 1.40 -2.33
CA LEU A 13 8.69 2.21 -1.16
C LEU A 13 9.90 1.64 -0.40
N GLU A 14 9.94 0.33 -0.20
CA GLU A 14 11.04 -0.36 0.47
C GLU A 14 12.36 -0.18 -0.28
N ARG A 15 12.35 -0.32 -1.62
CA ARG A 15 13.55 -0.07 -2.44
C ARG A 15 14.04 1.36 -2.30
N ALA A 16 13.16 2.36 -2.41
CA ALA A 16 13.54 3.76 -2.24
C ALA A 16 14.11 4.03 -0.83
N ALA A 17 13.49 3.46 0.21
CA ALA A 17 13.95 3.59 1.59
C ALA A 17 15.30 2.89 1.84
N VAL A 18 15.55 1.74 1.22
CA VAL A 18 16.86 1.06 1.28
C VAL A 18 17.94 1.95 0.66
N THR A 19 17.69 2.52 -0.52
CA THR A 19 18.64 3.44 -1.16
C THR A 19 18.91 4.67 -0.31
N LEU A 20 17.87 5.27 0.30
CA LEU A 20 18.02 6.41 1.19
C LEU A 20 18.87 6.07 2.44
N ARG A 21 18.62 4.91 3.06
CA ARG A 21 19.35 4.43 4.25
C ARG A 21 20.80 4.06 3.98
N ALA A 22 21.15 3.70 2.75
CA ALA A 22 22.53 3.46 2.38
C ALA A 22 23.41 4.72 2.56
N GLY A 23 22.81 5.92 2.49
CA GLY A 23 23.48 7.18 2.85
C GLY A 23 24.52 7.68 1.84
N GLU A 24 24.79 6.93 0.77
CA GLU A 24 25.74 7.29 -0.30
C GLU A 24 25.10 8.16 -1.38
N LEU A 25 24.41 9.23 -0.98
CA LEU A 25 23.63 10.08 -1.88
C LEU A 25 23.94 11.57 -1.69
N PRO A 26 24.12 12.33 -2.78
CA PRO A 26 24.04 13.78 -2.76
C PRO A 26 22.71 14.28 -2.18
N ALA A 27 22.71 15.47 -1.56
CA ALA A 27 21.54 16.00 -0.85
C ALA A 27 20.31 16.20 -1.75
N ASP A 28 20.49 16.63 -3.00
CA ASP A 28 19.43 16.77 -4.01
C ASP A 28 18.82 15.41 -4.38
N ARG A 29 19.64 14.37 -4.50
CA ARG A 29 19.19 12.99 -4.74
C ARG A 29 18.45 12.41 -3.54
N ALA A 30 18.94 12.68 -2.33
CA ALA A 30 18.26 12.28 -1.10
C ALA A 30 16.89 12.96 -0.97
N ALA A 31 16.80 14.26 -1.25
CA ALA A 31 15.54 15.00 -1.25
C ALA A 31 14.52 14.41 -2.24
N ALA A 32 14.94 14.15 -3.48
CA ALA A 32 14.09 13.53 -4.50
C ALA A 32 13.59 12.14 -4.07
N LEU A 33 14.45 11.32 -3.43
CA LEU A 33 14.04 10.00 -2.92
C LEU A 33 13.07 10.09 -1.74
N VAL A 34 13.22 11.10 -0.87
CA VAL A 34 12.26 11.36 0.23
C VAL A 34 10.90 11.75 -0.33
N GLU A 35 10.86 12.62 -1.35
CA GLU A 35 9.62 12.99 -2.04
C GLU A 35 8.97 11.78 -2.72
N GLU A 36 9.77 10.91 -3.36
CA GLU A 36 9.27 9.67 -3.92
C GLU A 36 8.69 8.73 -2.85
N CYS A 37 9.37 8.59 -1.70
CA CYS A 37 8.86 7.82 -0.57
C CYS A 37 7.51 8.36 -0.08
N ALA A 38 7.39 9.68 0.05
CA ALA A 38 6.14 10.31 0.48
C ALA A 38 5.00 10.05 -0.51
N ARG A 39 5.26 10.18 -1.82
CA ARG A 39 4.29 9.88 -2.88
C ARG A 39 3.84 8.41 -2.83
N LEU A 40 4.77 7.48 -2.72
CA LEU A 40 4.47 6.04 -2.65
C LEU A 40 3.67 5.68 -1.40
N ALA A 41 3.97 6.30 -0.25
CA ALA A 41 3.22 6.08 0.99
C ALA A 41 1.77 6.58 0.87
N ILE A 42 1.53 7.73 0.24
CA ILE A 42 0.18 8.25 -0.03
C ILE A 42 -0.59 7.29 -0.94
N GLU A 43 0.03 6.81 -2.02
CA GLU A 43 -0.59 5.86 -2.94
C GLU A 43 -0.92 4.53 -2.25
N ALA A 44 -0.01 4.00 -1.43
CA ALA A 44 -0.23 2.77 -0.68
C ALA A 44 -1.36 2.93 0.35
N GLY A 45 -1.42 4.05 1.05
CA GLY A 45 -2.50 4.35 2.00
C GLY A 45 -3.87 4.43 1.32
N ALA A 46 -3.95 5.09 0.16
CA ALA A 46 -5.18 5.17 -0.63
C ALA A 46 -5.61 3.79 -1.16
N GLU A 47 -4.67 2.96 -1.59
CA GLU A 47 -4.96 1.60 -2.02
C GLU A 47 -5.46 0.73 -0.86
N LEU A 48 -4.81 0.81 0.30
CA LEU A 48 -5.23 0.08 1.50
C LEU A 48 -6.65 0.48 1.93
N ASP A 49 -6.97 1.78 1.99
CA ASP A 49 -8.32 2.26 2.32
C ASP A 49 -9.36 1.74 1.32
N ARG A 50 -9.04 1.70 0.02
CA ARG A 50 -9.92 1.11 -0.99
C ARG A 50 -10.17 -0.38 -0.75
N GLN A 51 -9.13 -1.15 -0.42
CA GLN A 51 -9.25 -2.58 -0.17
C GLN A 51 -10.07 -2.87 1.10
N VAL A 52 -9.85 -2.10 2.18
CA VAL A 52 -10.63 -2.21 3.42
C VAL A 52 -12.11 -1.93 3.15
N ARG A 53 -12.42 -0.84 2.44
CA ARG A 53 -13.81 -0.51 2.08
C ARG A 53 -14.47 -1.56 1.18
N ALA A 54 -13.70 -2.15 0.27
CA ALA A 54 -14.21 -3.20 -0.60
C ALA A 54 -14.55 -4.46 0.20
N ALA A 55 -13.69 -4.86 1.14
CA ALA A 55 -13.94 -5.99 2.04
C ALA A 55 -15.17 -5.77 2.93
N ASP A 56 -15.35 -4.55 3.48
CA ASP A 56 -16.52 -4.21 4.29
C ASP A 56 -17.83 -4.14 3.47
N ALA A 57 -17.73 -3.88 2.16
CA ALA A 57 -18.86 -3.79 1.25
C ALA A 57 -19.31 -5.15 0.69
N GLU A 58 -18.59 -6.24 0.97
CA GLU A 58 -19.01 -7.57 0.54
C GLU A 58 -20.32 -7.96 1.26
N PRO A 59 -21.44 -8.14 0.53
CA PRO A 59 -22.71 -8.50 1.16
C PRO A 59 -22.57 -9.89 1.79
N VAL A 60 -22.78 -9.96 3.11
CA VAL A 60 -22.92 -11.24 3.82
C VAL A 60 -24.05 -12.02 3.12
N PRO A 61 -23.80 -13.22 2.58
CA PRO A 61 -24.84 -13.96 1.88
C PRO A 61 -26.02 -14.22 2.82
N ALA A 62 -27.21 -13.80 2.40
CA ALA A 62 -28.47 -13.81 3.17
C ALA A 62 -28.92 -15.21 3.68
N GLY A 63 -28.17 -16.27 3.37
CA GLY A 63 -28.47 -17.65 3.77
C GLY A 63 -27.99 -18.06 5.16
N GLN A 64 -27.21 -17.24 5.88
CA GLN A 64 -26.63 -17.62 7.18
C GLN A 64 -27.40 -17.12 8.41
N LEU A 65 -28.42 -16.27 8.24
CA LEU A 65 -29.26 -15.76 9.34
C LEU A 65 -30.54 -16.59 9.59
N ALA A 66 -30.78 -17.67 8.84
CA ALA A 66 -32.06 -18.40 8.86
C ALA A 66 -32.05 -19.78 9.55
N LEU A 67 -30.97 -20.17 10.27
CA LEU A 67 -30.85 -21.50 10.91
C LEU A 67 -30.82 -21.46 12.45
N GLY A 68 -31.30 -20.37 13.06
CA GLY A 68 -31.34 -20.21 14.51
C GLY A 68 -32.72 -19.82 15.03
N SER A 69 -33.75 -20.62 14.75
CA SER A 69 -35.05 -20.57 15.45
C SER A 69 -35.63 -21.96 15.60
#